data_AF-A0A8T2HQK7-F1
#
_entry.id   AF-A0A8T2HQK7-F1
#
_cell.length_a   1.000
_cell.length_b   1.000
_cell.length_c   1.000
_cell.angle_alpha   90.00
_cell.angle_beta   90.00
_cell.angle_gamma   90.00
#
_symmetry.space_group_name_H-M   'P 1'
#
loop_
_entity.id
_entity.type
_entity.pdbx_description
1 polymer ?
#
loop_
_entity_poly.entity_id
_entity_poly.type
_entity_poly.pdbx_seq_one_letter_code
_entity_poly.pdbx_strand_id
1 'polypeptide(L)'
;MSKVFYCTAPPGTGKTLIARQIGKMLNGKEPKIVNGPEVLSKYVGASEENVRNLFKDAEADYQRMGDASDLHVIIFDEIDAICKQRGSVQSGSGVHDTVVNQLLTKIDGVDALNNILLIGMTNRKDMLDDALLRPGRLEVQVEIGLPNERGRLQILQIHTSRMSQNSFLSRDVDLYELSQKTKNFSGAEIEGLVKSATSFALNRQVDVNDLSKPIDEENIKVTMVDFLSALDEVKPAFGATIDALDSYRLHGVVDYGRRHQHLLSSCRTLVRQVQSSEVTPLITVLLEGPQGTGKTALAATVAIESGFPFVKVVSAEAMVGYSEAAKCQTISKIFDDAYKSPLSVIVLDEIERLLDYVAIGPRFSNTVLQTLLVLLKKAPPAGRRLFVIGTTSLGMVLEEMDVAQTFNVAMHVAALSSEEMKSVLAQLGAFSGQELEVAVQEIKDGTPIKKLLLLLDLARQGQGEEETAVPLAKWTKVIQDLSLG
;
A
#
# COMPACT_ATOMS: atom_id res chain seq x y z
N MET A 1 -2.27 30.20 -25.51
CA MET A 1 -1.44 29.28 -24.69
C MET A 1 -2.35 28.23 -24.08
N SER A 2 -2.45 27.09 -24.75
CA SER A 2 -3.27 25.96 -24.32
C SER A 2 -2.65 25.32 -23.08
N LYS A 3 -3.22 25.58 -21.91
CA LYS A 3 -2.71 25.05 -20.64
C LYS A 3 -3.32 23.68 -20.40
N VAL A 4 -2.76 22.64 -21.00
CA VAL A 4 -3.28 21.29 -20.78
C VAL A 4 -2.71 20.74 -19.47
N PHE A 5 -3.60 20.37 -18.54
CA PHE A 5 -3.23 19.80 -17.25
C PHE A 5 -3.49 18.32 -17.25
N TYR A 6 -2.57 17.53 -16.69
CA TYR A 6 -2.87 16.15 -16.36
C TYR A 6 -2.57 15.82 -14.90
N CYS A 7 -3.56 15.19 -14.23
CA CYS A 7 -3.50 14.82 -12.82
C CYS A 7 -3.13 13.34 -12.65
N THR A 8 -1.95 13.06 -12.07
CA THR A 8 -1.52 11.72 -11.67
C THR A 8 -1.80 11.51 -10.20
N ALA A 9 -2.37 10.37 -9.79
CA ALA A 9 -2.56 10.06 -8.35
C ALA A 9 -2.90 8.58 -8.13
N PRO A 10 -2.79 8.08 -6.90
CA PRO A 10 -3.50 6.87 -6.48
C PRO A 10 -5.03 7.00 -6.70
N PRO A 11 -5.74 5.87 -6.91
CA PRO A 11 -7.20 5.88 -6.97
C PRO A 11 -7.79 6.39 -5.64
N GLY A 12 -8.97 7.03 -5.71
CA GLY A 12 -9.68 7.52 -4.51
C GLY A 12 -9.20 8.86 -3.95
N THR A 13 -8.22 9.52 -4.57
CA THR A 13 -7.71 10.84 -4.14
C THR A 13 -8.56 12.04 -4.60
N GLY A 14 -9.69 11.81 -5.27
CA GLY A 14 -10.63 12.87 -5.64
C GLY A 14 -10.24 13.67 -6.90
N LYS A 15 -9.44 13.10 -7.80
CA LYS A 15 -9.03 13.75 -9.06
C LYS A 15 -10.21 14.28 -9.88
N THR A 16 -11.22 13.44 -10.09
CA THR A 16 -12.44 13.79 -10.82
C THR A 16 -13.20 14.94 -10.13
N LEU A 17 -13.20 14.99 -8.80
CA LEU A 17 -13.82 16.09 -8.06
C LEU A 17 -13.05 17.41 -8.25
N ILE A 18 -11.72 17.36 -8.18
CA ILE A 18 -10.86 18.53 -8.39
C ILE A 18 -11.07 19.09 -9.82
N ALA A 19 -11.01 18.23 -10.84
CA ALA A 19 -11.21 18.66 -12.23
C ALA A 19 -12.60 19.29 -12.44
N ARG A 20 -13.66 18.68 -11.87
CA ARG A 20 -15.03 19.24 -11.93
C ARG A 20 -15.13 20.60 -11.25
N GLN A 21 -14.47 20.78 -10.10
CA GLN A 21 -14.51 22.06 -9.39
C GLN A 21 -13.70 23.14 -10.10
N ILE A 22 -12.54 22.79 -10.68
CA ILE A 22 -11.76 23.70 -11.54
C ILE A 22 -12.61 24.15 -12.71
N GLY A 23 -13.29 23.23 -13.39
CA GLY A 23 -14.20 23.56 -14.50
C GLY A 23 -15.36 24.48 -14.09
N LYS A 24 -15.86 24.38 -12.85
CA LYS A 24 -16.91 25.28 -12.33
C LYS A 24 -16.39 26.64 -11.87
N MET A 25 -15.18 26.70 -11.32
CA MET A 25 -14.56 27.94 -10.83
C MET A 25 -14.04 28.82 -11.96
N LEU A 26 -13.64 28.20 -13.07
CA LEU A 26 -13.35 28.92 -14.29
C LEU A 26 -14.69 29.42 -14.85
N ASN A 27 -14.94 30.73 -14.76
CA ASN A 27 -16.14 31.41 -15.27
C ASN A 27 -16.21 31.36 -16.82
N GLY A 28 -16.27 30.16 -17.39
CA GLY A 28 -16.45 29.89 -18.81
C GLY A 28 -17.74 29.13 -19.09
N LYS A 29 -17.82 28.49 -20.26
CA LYS A 29 -18.94 27.62 -20.61
C LYS A 29 -18.93 26.33 -19.79
N GLU A 30 -20.09 25.66 -19.73
CA GLU A 30 -20.23 24.40 -18.98
C GLU A 30 -19.15 23.39 -19.39
N PRO A 31 -18.44 22.78 -18.41
CA PRO A 31 -17.35 21.87 -18.69
C PRO A 31 -17.89 20.58 -19.33
N LYS A 32 -17.31 20.19 -20.47
CA LYS A 32 -17.61 18.90 -21.10
C LYS A 32 -16.79 17.81 -20.44
N ILE A 33 -17.46 16.89 -19.76
CA ILE A 33 -16.81 15.75 -19.09
C ILE A 33 -17.03 14.52 -19.97
N VAL A 34 -15.93 13.85 -20.31
CA VAL A 34 -15.93 12.66 -21.17
C VAL A 34 -15.10 11.59 -20.50
N ASN A 35 -15.61 10.37 -20.43
CA ASN A 35 -14.84 9.25 -19.94
C ASN A 35 -14.03 8.62 -21.09
N GLY A 36 -12.77 8.27 -20.87
CA GLY A 36 -11.88 7.70 -21.89
C GLY A 36 -12.52 6.53 -22.65
N PRO A 37 -13.09 5.53 -21.97
CA PRO A 37 -13.79 4.41 -22.62
C PRO A 37 -15.02 4.81 -23.43
N GLU A 38 -15.73 5.89 -23.09
CA GLU A 38 -16.92 6.34 -23.82
C GLU A 38 -16.58 6.88 -25.22
N VAL A 39 -15.34 7.36 -25.40
CA VAL A 39 -14.85 7.82 -26.71
C VAL A 39 -14.61 6.65 -27.67
N LEU A 40 -14.34 5.45 -27.12
CA LEU A 40 -14.01 4.27 -27.90
C LEU A 40 -15.29 3.53 -28.35
N SER A 41 -15.48 3.46 -29.66
CA SER A 41 -16.53 2.67 -30.30
C SER A 41 -15.94 1.49 -31.08
N LYS A 42 -16.74 0.43 -31.27
CA LYS A 42 -16.35 -0.75 -32.06
C LYS A 42 -16.33 -0.49 -33.57
N TYR A 43 -16.90 0.64 -34.02
CA TYR A 43 -16.99 1.01 -35.43
C TYR A 43 -15.77 1.86 -35.81
N VAL A 44 -15.04 1.43 -36.83
CA VAL A 44 -13.86 2.14 -37.34
C VAL A 44 -14.29 3.54 -37.82
N GLY A 45 -13.58 4.58 -37.37
CA GLY A 45 -13.87 5.99 -37.70
C GLY A 45 -14.86 6.70 -36.77
N ALA A 46 -15.79 5.99 -36.13
CA ALA A 46 -16.76 6.62 -35.22
C ALA A 46 -16.08 7.19 -33.94
N SER A 47 -15.03 6.54 -33.45
CA SER A 47 -14.23 7.05 -32.33
C SER A 47 -13.51 8.37 -32.67
N GLU A 48 -13.05 8.52 -33.91
CA GLU A 48 -12.40 9.76 -34.39
C GLU A 48 -13.41 10.89 -34.59
N GLU A 49 -14.59 10.55 -35.11
CA GLU A 49 -15.70 11.49 -35.26
C GLU A 49 -16.17 12.01 -33.89
N ASN A 50 -16.27 11.14 -32.89
CA ASN A 50 -16.60 11.54 -31.51
C ASN A 50 -15.59 12.54 -30.96
N VAL A 51 -14.28 12.28 -31.10
CA VAL A 51 -13.25 13.25 -30.70
C VAL A 51 -13.43 14.57 -31.46
N ARG A 52 -13.65 14.54 -32.77
CA ARG A 52 -13.85 15.75 -33.58
C ARG A 52 -15.07 16.55 -33.14
N ASN A 53 -16.18 15.88 -32.83
CA ASN A 53 -17.42 16.50 -32.37
C ASN A 53 -17.25 17.20 -31.00
N LEU A 54 -16.37 16.72 -30.13
CA LEU A 54 -16.07 17.37 -28.85
C LEU A 54 -15.45 18.77 -29.04
N PHE A 55 -14.53 18.90 -30.01
CA PHE A 55 -13.83 20.15 -30.31
C PHE A 55 -14.61 21.09 -31.25
N LYS A 56 -15.57 20.58 -32.02
CA LYS A 56 -16.33 21.34 -33.04
C LYS A 56 -17.03 22.59 -32.48
N ASP A 57 -17.60 22.50 -31.28
CA ASP A 57 -18.29 23.64 -30.67
C ASP A 57 -17.30 24.74 -30.29
N ALA A 58 -16.14 24.37 -29.76
CA ALA A 58 -15.08 25.31 -29.41
C ALA A 58 -14.45 25.96 -30.65
N GLU A 59 -14.31 25.19 -31.74
CA GLU A 59 -13.88 25.69 -33.06
C GLU A 59 -14.87 26.71 -33.62
N ALA A 60 -16.17 26.40 -33.58
CA ALA A 60 -17.21 27.28 -34.10
C ALA A 60 -17.29 28.61 -33.32
N ASP A 61 -17.13 28.56 -32.00
CA ASP A 61 -17.15 29.75 -31.15
C ASP A 61 -15.89 30.61 -31.35
N TYR A 62 -14.71 29.98 -31.48
CA TYR A 62 -13.47 30.68 -31.80
C TYR A 62 -13.54 31.37 -33.18
N GLN A 63 -14.11 30.70 -34.18
CA GLN A 63 -14.30 31.30 -35.52
C GLN A 63 -15.26 32.50 -35.50
N ARG A 64 -16.23 32.53 -34.58
CA ARG A 64 -17.23 33.62 -34.47
C ARG A 64 -16.71 34.83 -33.70
N MET A 65 -15.97 34.60 -32.62
CA MET A 65 -15.65 35.64 -31.63
C MET A 65 -14.13 35.89 -31.48
N GLY A 66 -13.29 35.11 -32.16
CA GLY A 66 -11.83 35.23 -32.10
C GLY A 66 -11.30 35.14 -30.68
N ASP A 67 -10.40 36.04 -30.32
CA ASP A 67 -9.75 36.09 -28.99
C ASP A 67 -10.68 36.48 -27.83
N ALA A 68 -11.91 36.95 -28.13
CA ALA A 68 -12.93 37.23 -27.12
C ALA A 68 -13.84 36.02 -26.84
N SER A 69 -13.51 34.85 -27.38
CA SER A 69 -14.26 33.62 -27.14
C SER A 69 -14.15 33.14 -25.70
N ASP A 70 -15.25 32.59 -25.18
CA ASP A 70 -15.28 31.98 -23.86
C ASP A 70 -14.33 30.77 -23.80
N LEU A 71 -13.77 30.53 -22.62
CA LEU A 71 -12.94 29.36 -22.38
C LEU A 71 -13.81 28.09 -22.39
N HIS A 72 -13.47 27.15 -23.27
CA HIS A 72 -14.07 25.82 -23.30
C HIS A 72 -13.20 24.84 -22.50
N VAL A 73 -13.78 24.28 -21.44
CA VAL A 73 -13.10 23.27 -20.61
C VAL A 73 -13.54 21.87 -21.03
N ILE A 74 -12.58 21.03 -21.44
CA ILE A 74 -12.81 19.63 -21.78
C ILE A 74 -12.04 18.77 -20.77
N ILE A 75 -12.77 17.92 -20.05
CA ILE A 75 -12.23 17.04 -19.02
C ILE A 75 -12.31 15.59 -19.52
N PHE A 76 -11.15 14.95 -19.67
CA PHE A 76 -11.05 13.52 -19.94
C PHE A 76 -10.72 12.77 -18.65
N ASP A 77 -11.63 11.91 -18.21
CA ASP A 77 -11.32 10.90 -17.19
C ASP A 77 -10.72 9.66 -17.84
N GLU A 78 -9.85 8.95 -17.13
CA GLU A 78 -9.16 7.74 -17.61
C GLU A 78 -8.55 7.89 -19.02
N ILE A 79 -7.80 8.99 -19.23
CA ILE A 79 -7.19 9.30 -20.54
C ILE A 79 -6.20 8.22 -21.01
N ASP A 80 -5.67 7.39 -20.11
CA ASP A 80 -4.85 6.21 -20.45
C ASP A 80 -5.62 5.10 -21.17
N ALA A 81 -6.95 5.10 -21.14
CA ALA A 81 -7.76 4.18 -21.92
C ALA A 81 -7.65 4.47 -23.43
N ILE A 82 -7.60 5.76 -23.80
CA ILE A 82 -7.51 6.23 -25.19
C ILE A 82 -6.07 6.47 -25.64
N CYS A 83 -5.20 6.93 -24.74
CA CYS A 83 -3.85 7.40 -25.04
C CYS A 83 -2.76 6.44 -24.60
N LYS A 84 -2.85 5.16 -25.01
CA LYS A 84 -1.82 4.16 -24.72
C LYS A 84 -0.55 4.38 -25.55
N GLN A 85 0.60 3.95 -25.03
CA GLN A 85 1.85 3.90 -25.79
C GLN A 85 1.67 3.12 -27.11
N ARG A 86 2.05 3.76 -28.21
CA ARG A 86 1.98 3.21 -29.57
C ARG A 86 2.82 1.95 -29.68
N GLY A 87 2.31 0.92 -30.34
CA GLY A 87 3.03 -0.33 -30.57
C GLY A 87 3.09 -1.31 -29.39
N SER A 88 2.44 -1.01 -28.27
CA SER A 88 2.38 -1.91 -27.09
C SER A 88 1.41 -3.09 -27.26
N VAL A 89 0.51 -3.06 -28.25
CA VAL A 89 -0.52 -4.09 -28.46
C VAL A 89 -0.40 -4.69 -29.87
N GLN A 90 0.14 -5.90 -29.98
CA GLN A 90 0.21 -6.67 -31.24
C GLN A 90 -1.17 -7.21 -31.71
N SER A 91 -2.26 -6.96 -30.98
CA SER A 91 -3.55 -7.65 -31.17
C SER A 91 -4.79 -6.75 -31.24
N GLY A 92 -4.65 -5.43 -31.32
CA GLY A 92 -5.77 -4.49 -31.39
C GLY A 92 -5.86 -3.82 -32.75
N SER A 93 -7.05 -3.81 -33.35
CA SER A 93 -7.42 -2.89 -34.44
C SER A 93 -6.82 -1.50 -34.16
N GLY A 94 -5.99 -0.96 -35.06
CA GLY A 94 -5.21 0.29 -34.88
C GLY A 94 -6.02 1.57 -34.62
N VAL A 95 -7.31 1.44 -34.28
CA VAL A 95 -8.24 2.48 -33.82
C VAL A 95 -7.67 3.26 -32.64
N HIS A 96 -6.92 2.62 -31.73
CA HIS A 96 -6.27 3.35 -30.63
C HIS A 96 -5.27 4.38 -31.14
N ASP A 97 -4.39 3.99 -32.07
CA ASP A 97 -3.37 4.89 -32.61
C ASP A 97 -3.99 6.03 -33.42
N THR A 98 -5.08 5.78 -34.15
CA THR A 98 -5.74 6.83 -34.93
C THR A 98 -6.46 7.85 -34.04
N VAL A 99 -7.09 7.41 -32.95
CA VAL A 99 -7.71 8.30 -31.94
C VAL A 99 -6.66 9.19 -31.27
N VAL A 100 -5.49 8.65 -30.92
CA VAL A 100 -4.39 9.45 -30.35
C VAL A 100 -3.88 10.49 -31.34
N ASN A 101 -3.67 10.11 -32.60
CA ASN A 101 -3.26 11.06 -33.64
C ASN A 101 -4.29 12.17 -33.87
N GLN A 102 -5.58 11.83 -33.83
CA GLN A 102 -6.66 12.80 -33.96
C GLN A 102 -6.67 13.79 -32.79
N LEU A 103 -6.49 13.32 -31.55
CA LEU A 103 -6.40 14.18 -30.37
C LEU A 103 -5.18 15.11 -30.45
N LEU A 104 -4.02 14.58 -30.84
CA LEU A 104 -2.79 15.36 -31.03
C LEU A 104 -2.93 16.45 -32.09
N THR A 105 -3.59 16.13 -33.21
CA THR A 105 -3.84 17.11 -34.28
C THR A 105 -4.77 18.23 -33.81
N LYS A 106 -5.69 17.96 -32.88
CA LYS A 106 -6.58 19.00 -32.33
C LYS A 106 -5.91 19.88 -31.26
N ILE A 107 -4.86 19.39 -30.61
CA ILE A 107 -4.10 20.16 -29.61
C ILE A 107 -3.00 21.01 -30.26
N ASP A 108 -2.24 20.42 -31.20
CA ASP A 108 -1.02 21.00 -31.79
C ASP A 108 -1.16 21.41 -33.26
N GLY A 109 -2.28 21.11 -33.90
CA GLY A 109 -2.44 21.28 -35.33
C GLY A 109 -2.42 22.74 -35.79
N VAL A 110 -2.52 22.91 -37.10
CA VAL A 110 -2.56 24.23 -37.76
C VAL A 110 -3.75 25.09 -37.27
N ASP A 111 -4.80 24.44 -36.76
CA ASP A 111 -5.97 25.05 -36.15
C ASP A 111 -5.92 25.01 -34.60
N ALA A 112 -4.74 25.20 -33.98
CA ALA A 112 -4.62 25.18 -32.52
C ALA A 112 -5.40 26.34 -31.89
N LEU A 113 -6.38 25.99 -31.05
CA LEU A 113 -7.33 26.91 -30.44
C LEU A 113 -6.81 27.41 -29.09
N ASN A 114 -6.66 28.73 -28.95
CA ASN A 114 -6.17 29.34 -27.71
C ASN A 114 -7.24 29.41 -26.60
N ASN A 115 -8.52 29.16 -26.93
CA ASN A 115 -9.67 29.23 -26.02
C ASN A 115 -10.08 27.86 -25.44
N ILE A 116 -9.23 26.83 -25.54
CA ILE A 116 -9.52 25.49 -25.02
C ILE A 116 -8.61 25.17 -23.85
N LEU A 117 -9.22 24.72 -22.75
CA LEU A 117 -8.55 24.11 -21.62
C LEU A 117 -8.85 22.62 -21.60
N LEU A 118 -7.81 21.81 -21.78
CA LEU A 118 -7.92 20.36 -21.75
C LEU A 118 -7.37 19.85 -20.40
N ILE A 119 -8.15 19.05 -19.68
CA ILE A 119 -7.76 18.44 -18.41
C ILE A 119 -7.86 16.93 -18.56
N GLY A 120 -6.72 16.24 -18.55
CA GLY A 120 -6.64 14.79 -18.54
C GLY A 120 -6.49 14.25 -17.11
N MET A 121 -7.13 13.13 -16.81
CA MET A 121 -6.92 12.43 -15.55
C MET A 121 -6.53 10.99 -15.85
N THR A 122 -5.50 10.49 -15.17
CA THR A 122 -5.19 9.06 -15.19
C THR A 122 -4.55 8.60 -13.87
N ASN A 123 -4.66 7.31 -13.63
CA ASN A 123 -4.00 6.59 -12.54
C ASN A 123 -2.62 6.07 -12.94
N ARG A 124 -2.34 5.97 -14.26
CA ARG A 124 -1.17 5.30 -14.81
C ARG A 124 -0.43 6.20 -15.80
N LYS A 125 0.55 6.97 -15.29
CA LYS A 125 1.41 7.80 -16.15
C LYS A 125 2.29 6.98 -17.09
N ASP A 126 2.65 5.76 -16.68
CA ASP A 126 3.49 4.82 -17.41
C ASP A 126 2.87 4.34 -18.72
N MET A 127 1.54 4.31 -18.79
CA MET A 127 0.81 3.82 -19.95
C MET A 127 0.59 4.89 -21.03
N LEU A 128 0.81 6.17 -20.69
CA LEU A 128 0.54 7.28 -21.60
C LEU A 128 1.58 7.37 -22.73
N ASP A 129 1.12 7.81 -23.90
CA ASP A 129 2.00 8.14 -25.03
C ASP A 129 2.88 9.36 -24.69
N ASP A 130 4.20 9.17 -24.74
CA ASP A 130 5.20 10.22 -24.54
C ASP A 130 5.02 11.40 -25.49
N ALA A 131 4.39 11.19 -26.66
CA ALA A 131 4.07 12.25 -27.59
C ALA A 131 3.13 13.30 -26.97
N LEU A 132 2.21 12.92 -26.08
CA LEU A 132 1.30 13.86 -25.41
C LEU A 132 1.98 14.67 -24.32
N LEU A 133 3.03 14.12 -23.70
CA LEU A 133 3.78 14.73 -22.59
C LEU A 133 4.79 15.80 -23.04
N ARG A 134 4.92 16.03 -24.35
CA ARG A 134 5.86 17.02 -24.88
C ARG A 134 5.39 18.45 -24.60
N PRO A 135 6.32 19.40 -24.34
CA PRO A 135 6.00 20.82 -24.19
C PRO A 135 5.20 21.34 -25.40
N GLY A 136 4.13 22.10 -25.14
CA GLY A 136 3.15 22.54 -26.14
C GLY A 136 1.81 21.78 -26.11
N ARG A 137 1.80 20.57 -25.53
CA ARG A 137 0.61 19.71 -25.33
C ARG A 137 0.25 19.66 -23.83
N LEU A 138 0.44 18.50 -23.18
CA LEU A 138 0.33 18.31 -21.72
C LEU A 138 1.55 18.91 -21.02
N GLU A 139 1.62 20.24 -21.01
CA GLU A 139 2.75 20.97 -20.42
C GLU A 139 2.78 20.84 -18.89
N VAL A 140 1.62 20.90 -18.22
CA VAL A 140 1.57 20.92 -16.75
C VAL A 140 1.14 19.56 -16.20
N GLN A 141 2.06 18.93 -15.46
CA GLN A 141 1.82 17.68 -14.76
C GLN A 141 1.61 17.96 -13.27
N VAL A 142 0.44 17.58 -12.75
CA VAL A 142 0.11 17.73 -11.33
C VAL A 142 0.03 16.34 -10.72
N GLU A 143 0.89 16.06 -9.75
CA GLU A 143 0.80 14.84 -8.96
C GLU A 143 0.02 15.12 -7.67
N ILE A 144 -1.12 14.43 -7.51
CA ILE A 144 -1.95 14.52 -6.32
C ILE A 144 -1.60 13.33 -5.42
N GLY A 145 -1.06 13.62 -4.25
CA GLY A 145 -0.73 12.61 -3.24
C GLY A 145 -1.92 12.24 -2.36
N LEU A 146 -1.69 11.32 -1.43
CA LEU A 146 -2.63 11.09 -0.33
C LEU A 146 -2.70 12.32 0.59
N PRO A 147 -3.85 12.59 1.22
CA PRO A 147 -4.00 13.72 2.12
C PRO A 147 -3.16 13.56 3.40
N ASN A 148 -2.46 14.63 3.77
CA ASN A 148 -1.79 14.76 5.07
C ASN A 148 -2.81 14.78 6.22
N GLU A 149 -2.36 14.65 7.48
CA GLU A 149 -3.25 14.69 8.67
C GLU A 149 -4.19 15.91 8.68
N ARG A 150 -3.65 17.10 8.44
CA ARG A 150 -4.45 18.33 8.29
C ARG A 150 -5.42 18.28 7.11
N GLY A 151 -5.02 17.66 6.01
CA GLY A 151 -5.88 17.48 4.84
C GLY A 151 -7.01 16.49 5.11
N ARG A 152 -6.75 15.42 5.86
CA ARG A 152 -7.79 14.47 6.30
C ARG A 152 -8.80 15.13 7.22
N LEU A 153 -8.33 15.96 8.17
CA LEU A 153 -9.21 16.76 9.01
C LEU A 153 -10.13 17.66 8.19
N GLN A 154 -9.59 18.35 7.17
CA GLN A 154 -10.38 19.19 6.27
C GLN A 154 -11.41 18.38 5.48
N ILE A 155 -11.03 17.22 4.94
CA ILE A 155 -11.95 16.33 4.20
C ILE A 155 -13.06 15.83 5.13
N LEU A 156 -12.72 15.38 6.34
CA LEU A 156 -13.68 14.98 7.38
C LEU A 156 -14.64 16.13 7.69
N GLN A 157 -14.13 17.35 7.89
CA GLN A 157 -14.94 18.54 8.13
C GLN A 157 -15.89 18.84 6.97
N ILE A 158 -15.45 18.72 5.71
CA ILE A 158 -16.29 18.96 4.54
C ILE A 158 -17.46 17.96 4.48
N HIS A 159 -17.18 16.67 4.65
CA HIS A 159 -18.22 15.63 4.60
C HIS A 159 -19.17 15.70 5.82
N THR A 160 -18.65 16.05 7.00
CA THR A 160 -19.45 16.17 8.23
C THR A 160 -20.16 17.52 8.37
N SER A 161 -19.79 18.56 7.62
CA SER A 161 -20.40 19.89 7.70
C SER A 161 -21.91 19.87 7.49
N ARG A 162 -22.39 19.11 6.48
CA ARG A 162 -23.84 18.98 6.22
C ARG A 162 -24.56 18.24 7.35
N MET A 163 -23.94 17.22 7.92
CA MET A 163 -24.49 16.44 9.04
C MET A 163 -24.54 17.29 10.31
N SER A 164 -23.52 18.10 10.55
CA SER A 164 -23.43 19.02 11.68
C SER A 164 -24.47 20.14 11.58
N GLN A 165 -24.65 20.76 10.39
CA GLN A 165 -25.68 21.78 10.15
C GLN A 165 -27.09 21.27 10.44
N ASN A 166 -27.35 20.01 10.09
CA ASN A 166 -28.63 19.37 10.30
C ASN A 166 -28.76 18.68 11.68
N SER A 167 -27.81 18.90 12.61
CA SER A 167 -27.79 18.32 13.97
C SER A 167 -27.77 16.77 14.05
N PHE A 168 -27.37 16.08 12.98
CA PHE A 168 -27.19 14.62 12.94
C PHE A 168 -25.86 14.14 13.54
N LEU A 169 -24.92 15.03 13.86
CA LEU A 169 -23.63 14.69 14.44
C LEU A 169 -23.66 14.91 15.97
N SER A 170 -23.28 13.89 16.75
CA SER A 170 -23.15 14.06 18.21
C SER A 170 -21.98 15.00 18.56
N ARG A 171 -22.09 15.67 19.71
CA ARG A 171 -21.00 16.52 20.26
C ARG A 171 -19.80 15.71 20.73
N ASP A 172 -19.96 14.40 20.88
CA ASP A 172 -18.91 13.49 21.34
C ASP A 172 -17.89 13.13 20.25
N VAL A 173 -18.14 13.51 19.00
CA VAL A 173 -17.28 13.16 17.86
C VAL A 173 -16.12 14.15 17.76
N ASP A 174 -14.91 13.68 18.04
CA ASP A 174 -13.68 14.42 17.77
C ASP A 174 -13.12 14.07 16.39
N LEU A 175 -13.26 15.00 15.44
CA LEU A 175 -12.70 14.86 14.09
C LEU A 175 -11.17 14.85 14.09
N TYR A 176 -10.53 15.47 15.09
CA TYR A 176 -9.08 15.47 15.21
C TYR A 176 -8.56 14.07 15.55
N GLU A 177 -9.15 13.41 16.54
CA GLU A 177 -8.84 12.03 16.88
C GLU A 177 -9.05 11.08 15.68
N LEU A 178 -10.15 11.23 14.94
CA LEU A 178 -10.40 10.45 13.73
C LEU A 178 -9.30 10.65 12.67
N SER A 179 -8.85 11.89 12.45
CA SER A 179 -7.81 12.20 11.47
C SER A 179 -6.45 11.54 11.78
N GLN A 180 -6.17 11.29 13.06
CA GLN A 180 -4.99 10.58 13.54
C GLN A 180 -5.11 9.06 13.37
N LYS A 181 -6.32 8.50 13.56
CA LYS A 181 -6.60 7.07 13.38
C LYS A 181 -6.71 6.65 11.91
N THR A 182 -7.21 7.52 11.03
CA THR A 182 -7.35 7.26 9.58
C THR A 182 -6.04 7.46 8.80
N LYS A 183 -4.94 6.83 9.21
CA LYS A 183 -3.65 6.96 8.49
C LYS A 183 -3.75 6.33 7.09
N ASN A 184 -3.25 7.05 6.08
CA ASN A 184 -3.27 6.68 4.65
C ASN A 184 -4.63 6.57 3.98
N PHE A 185 -5.70 7.01 4.63
CA PHE A 185 -7.00 7.01 3.98
C PHE A 185 -6.99 8.01 2.81
N SER A 186 -7.48 7.57 1.67
CA SER A 186 -7.78 8.41 0.52
C SER A 186 -9.07 9.21 0.76
N GLY A 187 -9.32 10.25 -0.03
CA GLY A 187 -10.53 11.07 0.10
C GLY A 187 -11.81 10.24 -0.03
N ALA A 188 -11.83 9.27 -0.94
CA ALA A 188 -12.95 8.36 -1.13
C ALA A 188 -13.13 7.38 0.05
N GLU A 189 -12.04 6.94 0.69
CA GLU A 189 -12.13 6.09 1.88
C GLU A 189 -12.63 6.86 3.10
N ILE A 190 -12.25 8.14 3.24
CA ILE A 190 -12.79 9.02 4.28
C ILE A 190 -14.29 9.25 4.06
N GLU A 191 -14.72 9.46 2.80
CA GLU A 191 -16.14 9.54 2.47
C GLU A 191 -16.86 8.22 2.79
N GLY A 192 -16.24 7.08 2.46
CA GLY A 192 -16.74 5.75 2.79
C GLY A 192 -16.88 5.53 4.29
N LEU A 193 -15.92 5.98 5.10
CA LEU A 193 -15.96 5.93 6.55
C LEU A 193 -17.15 6.70 7.12
N VAL A 194 -17.39 7.93 6.64
CA VAL A 194 -18.53 8.74 7.09
C VAL A 194 -19.86 8.09 6.70
N LYS A 195 -19.93 7.48 5.50
CA LYS A 195 -21.12 6.72 5.05
C LYS A 195 -21.36 5.47 5.90
N SER A 196 -20.33 4.66 6.16
CA SER A 196 -20.45 3.47 7.01
C SER A 196 -20.86 3.84 8.45
N ALA A 197 -20.26 4.89 9.03
CA ALA A 197 -20.68 5.39 10.35
C ALA A 197 -22.15 5.84 10.37
N THR A 198 -22.62 6.46 9.29
CA THR A 198 -24.04 6.82 9.14
C THR A 198 -24.92 5.57 9.04
N SER A 199 -24.50 4.54 8.30
CA SER A 199 -25.20 3.26 8.22
C SER A 199 -25.28 2.54 9.57
N PHE A 200 -24.20 2.55 10.37
CA PHE A 200 -24.21 2.00 11.73
C PHE A 200 -25.17 2.75 12.65
N ALA A 201 -25.17 4.08 12.59
CA ALA A 201 -26.10 4.89 13.37
C ALA A 201 -27.57 4.61 13.01
N LEU A 202 -27.86 4.42 11.72
CA LEU A 202 -29.19 4.02 11.23
C LEU A 202 -29.55 2.60 11.71
N ASN A 203 -28.63 1.64 11.57
CA ASN A 203 -28.87 0.25 11.95
C ASN A 203 -29.12 0.08 13.45
N ARG A 204 -28.49 0.91 14.30
CA ARG A 204 -28.76 0.94 15.74
C ARG A 204 -30.20 1.34 16.09
N GLN A 205 -30.86 2.12 15.26
CA GLN A 205 -32.23 2.60 15.49
C GLN A 205 -33.29 1.75 14.79
N VAL A 206 -32.89 0.90 13.85
CA VAL A 206 -33.76 -0.09 13.23
C VAL A 206 -33.79 -1.32 14.14
N ASP A 207 -34.86 -1.46 14.94
CA ASP A 207 -35.13 -2.68 15.68
C ASP A 207 -35.38 -3.84 14.69
N VAL A 208 -34.42 -4.75 14.54
CA VAL A 208 -34.50 -5.94 13.64
C VAL A 208 -35.72 -6.82 13.94
N ASN A 209 -36.25 -6.74 15.17
CA ASN A 209 -37.42 -7.50 15.62
C ASN A 209 -38.76 -6.79 15.36
N ASP A 210 -38.78 -5.49 15.02
CA ASP A 210 -40.02 -4.73 14.83
C ASP A 210 -39.84 -3.60 13.80
N LEU A 211 -39.91 -3.98 12.52
CA LEU A 211 -39.81 -3.07 11.35
C LEU A 211 -40.98 -2.07 11.22
N SER A 212 -41.97 -2.12 12.12
CA SER A 212 -43.20 -1.33 12.03
C SER A 212 -43.15 -0.02 12.84
N LYS A 213 -42.14 0.17 13.70
CA LYS A 213 -41.97 1.42 14.44
C LYS A 213 -41.55 2.55 13.49
N PRO A 214 -42.18 3.73 13.56
CA PRO A 214 -41.70 4.90 12.83
C PRO A 214 -40.29 5.24 13.34
N ILE A 215 -39.37 5.43 12.39
CA ILE A 215 -38.02 5.88 12.71
C ILE A 215 -38.14 7.32 13.21
N ASP A 216 -37.71 7.60 14.44
CA ASP A 216 -37.61 8.97 14.95
C ASP A 216 -36.46 9.69 14.24
N GLU A 217 -36.76 10.29 13.08
CA GLU A 217 -35.80 11.02 12.24
C GLU A 217 -35.06 12.14 12.99
N GLU A 218 -35.67 12.70 14.04
CA GLU A 218 -35.10 13.79 14.84
C GLU A 218 -34.03 13.34 15.85
N ASN A 219 -33.95 12.05 16.16
CA ASN A 219 -33.03 11.50 17.17
C ASN A 219 -31.85 10.73 16.58
N ILE A 220 -31.74 10.63 15.25
CA ILE A 220 -30.63 9.95 14.59
C ILE A 220 -29.36 10.79 14.78
N LYS A 221 -28.50 10.36 15.71
CA LYS A 221 -27.20 10.99 15.91
C LYS A 221 -26.10 9.99 15.67
N VAL A 222 -25.14 10.37 14.83
CA VAL A 222 -23.91 9.62 14.63
C VAL A 222 -22.98 9.92 15.81
N THR A 223 -22.58 8.86 16.51
CA THR A 223 -21.74 8.90 17.70
C THR A 223 -20.31 8.47 17.38
N MET A 224 -19.36 8.75 18.27
CA MET A 224 -17.96 8.34 18.09
C MET A 224 -17.81 6.82 17.99
N VAL A 225 -18.67 6.07 18.69
CA VAL A 225 -18.68 4.60 18.63
C VAL A 225 -18.99 4.10 17.22
N ASP A 226 -19.94 4.74 16.52
CA ASP A 226 -20.30 4.37 15.15
C ASP A 226 -19.13 4.59 14.18
N PHE A 227 -18.33 5.64 14.40
CA PHE A 227 -17.10 5.88 13.65
C PHE A 227 -16.01 4.85 13.95
N LEU A 228 -15.88 4.41 15.21
CA LEU A 228 -14.92 3.37 15.58
C LEU A 228 -15.30 2.03 14.93
N SER A 229 -16.58 1.65 14.95
CA SER A 229 -17.06 0.45 14.25
C SER A 229 -16.88 0.55 12.74
N ALA A 230 -17.07 1.74 12.16
CA ALA A 230 -16.82 1.97 10.74
C ALA A 230 -15.34 1.87 10.36
N LEU A 231 -14.41 2.20 11.27
CA LEU A 231 -12.97 2.02 11.04
C LEU A 231 -12.56 0.55 10.95
N ASP A 232 -13.26 -0.34 11.66
CA ASP A 232 -13.00 -1.79 11.60
C ASP A 232 -13.48 -2.40 10.26
N GLU A 233 -14.55 -1.84 9.68
CA GLU A 233 -15.09 -2.27 8.39
C GLU A 233 -14.32 -1.67 7.20
N VAL A 234 -14.05 -0.37 7.22
CA VAL A 234 -13.43 0.36 6.12
C VAL A 234 -11.91 0.30 6.22
N LYS A 235 -11.30 -0.65 5.50
CA LYS A 235 -9.85 -0.81 5.42
C LYS A 235 -9.24 0.07 4.32
N PRO A 236 -8.06 0.68 4.54
CA PRO A 236 -7.39 1.45 3.51
C PRO A 236 -6.89 0.51 2.40
N ALA A 237 -7.18 0.85 1.14
CA ALA A 237 -6.67 0.15 -0.02
C ALA A 237 -5.17 0.41 -0.23
N PHE A 238 -4.67 1.57 0.22
CA PHE A 238 -3.27 1.96 0.09
C PHE A 238 -2.48 1.68 1.38
N GLY A 239 -1.67 0.62 1.34
CA GLY A 239 -0.48 0.48 2.19
C GLY A 239 -0.67 0.58 3.70
N ALA A 240 -1.53 -0.26 4.29
CA ALA A 240 -1.38 -0.80 5.65
C ALA A 240 -2.58 -1.70 5.97
N THR A 241 -2.54 -2.98 5.58
CA THR A 241 -3.29 -3.98 6.36
C THR A 241 -2.39 -4.36 7.52
N ILE A 242 -2.53 -3.66 8.64
CA ILE A 242 -1.88 -4.05 9.91
C ILE A 242 -2.18 -5.54 10.19
N ASP A 243 -3.39 -5.98 9.87
CA ASP A 243 -3.84 -7.38 9.89
C ASP A 243 -2.90 -8.35 9.13
N ALA A 244 -2.37 -7.94 7.98
CA ALA A 244 -1.46 -8.78 7.20
C ALA A 244 -0.05 -8.82 7.80
N LEU A 245 0.34 -7.83 8.62
CA LEU A 245 1.59 -7.87 9.37
C LEU A 245 1.42 -8.68 10.66
N ASP A 246 0.25 -8.60 11.30
CA ASP A 246 -0.10 -9.36 12.49
C ASP A 246 -0.17 -10.86 12.21
N SER A 247 -0.54 -11.29 10.99
CA SER A 247 -0.45 -12.70 10.60
C SER A 247 0.98 -13.25 10.61
N TYR A 248 2.01 -12.40 10.46
CA TYR A 248 3.41 -12.83 10.61
C TYR A 248 3.87 -12.90 12.08
N ARG A 249 3.04 -12.46 13.03
CA ARG A 249 3.31 -12.41 14.47
C ARG A 249 2.22 -13.13 15.29
N LEU A 250 1.84 -14.34 14.91
CA LEU A 250 0.78 -15.13 15.56
C LEU A 250 0.88 -15.22 17.10
N HIS A 251 2.09 -15.24 17.67
CA HIS A 251 2.31 -15.29 19.13
C HIS A 251 2.98 -14.03 19.69
N GLY A 252 2.90 -12.91 18.97
CA GLY A 252 3.67 -11.71 19.28
C GLY A 252 5.18 -11.91 19.05
N VAL A 253 6.00 -11.01 19.62
CA VAL A 253 7.45 -11.21 19.70
C VAL A 253 7.82 -11.40 21.15
N VAL A 254 8.35 -12.58 21.45
CA VAL A 254 8.87 -12.95 22.76
C VAL A 254 10.29 -12.41 22.87
N ASP A 255 10.58 -11.64 23.92
CA ASP A 255 11.92 -11.15 24.16
C ASP A 255 12.75 -12.21 24.86
N TYR A 256 13.64 -12.86 24.11
CA TYR A 256 14.39 -14.00 24.59
C TYR A 256 15.79 -13.66 25.11
N GLY A 257 16.18 -12.39 25.17
CA GLY A 257 17.40 -11.99 25.87
C GLY A 257 18.15 -10.81 25.27
N ARG A 258 19.36 -10.56 25.79
CA ARG A 258 20.17 -9.37 25.44
C ARG A 258 20.48 -9.27 23.96
N ARG A 259 20.70 -10.40 23.27
CA ARG A 259 20.95 -10.42 21.81
C ARG A 259 19.74 -9.92 21.05
N HIS A 260 18.55 -10.40 21.41
CA HIS A 260 17.29 -9.96 20.80
C HIS A 260 17.01 -8.48 21.06
N GLN A 261 17.14 -8.02 22.30
CA GLN A 261 17.00 -6.60 22.65
C GLN A 261 17.98 -5.72 21.89
N HIS A 262 19.24 -6.15 21.75
CA HIS A 262 20.25 -5.42 21.00
C HIS A 262 19.90 -5.31 19.51
N LEU A 263 19.46 -6.41 18.88
CA LEU A 263 18.99 -6.41 17.49
C LEU A 263 17.82 -5.43 17.31
N LEU A 264 16.80 -5.53 18.18
CA LEU A 264 15.59 -4.72 18.07
C LEU A 264 15.89 -3.23 18.34
N SER A 265 16.77 -2.93 19.30
CA SER A 265 17.24 -1.56 19.58
C SER A 265 18.05 -0.96 18.42
N SER A 266 18.88 -1.78 17.76
CA SER A 266 19.63 -1.39 16.57
C SER A 266 18.68 -1.08 15.41
N CYS A 267 17.71 -1.95 15.14
CA CYS A 267 16.67 -1.69 14.13
C CYS A 267 15.88 -0.41 14.42
N ARG A 268 15.45 -0.19 15.68
CA ARG A 268 14.77 1.05 16.10
C ARG A 268 15.63 2.29 15.87
N THR A 269 16.94 2.19 16.10
CA THR A 269 17.88 3.30 15.85
C THR A 269 17.97 3.61 14.36
N LEU A 270 18.04 2.59 13.50
CA LEU A 270 18.04 2.76 12.04
C LEU A 270 16.73 3.36 11.52
N VAL A 271 15.58 2.94 12.05
CA VAL A 271 14.28 3.53 11.72
C VAL A 271 14.25 5.02 12.08
N ARG A 272 14.72 5.40 13.27
CA ARG A 272 14.83 6.81 13.68
C ARG A 272 15.80 7.60 12.80
N GLN A 273 16.88 6.96 12.34
CA GLN A 273 17.82 7.57 11.41
C GLN A 273 17.15 7.87 10.08
N VAL A 274 16.36 6.95 9.51
CA VAL A 274 15.54 7.24 8.32
C VAL A 274 14.58 8.39 8.59
N GLN A 275 13.93 8.44 9.75
CA GLN A 275 12.97 9.51 10.09
C GLN A 275 13.60 10.90 10.30
N SER A 276 14.87 10.99 10.70
CA SER A 276 15.52 12.27 11.06
C SER A 276 16.59 12.74 10.07
N SER A 277 17.32 11.83 9.44
CA SER A 277 18.44 12.14 8.54
C SER A 277 17.97 12.65 7.17
N GLU A 278 18.56 13.76 6.72
CA GLU A 278 18.37 14.28 5.35
C GLU A 278 19.39 13.68 4.37
N VAL A 279 20.52 13.15 4.87
CA VAL A 279 21.64 12.64 4.06
C VAL A 279 21.38 11.22 3.56
N THR A 280 20.67 10.42 4.37
CA THR A 280 20.41 8.99 4.10
C THR A 280 18.91 8.75 3.95
N PRO A 281 18.32 9.08 2.78
CA PRO A 281 16.88 8.90 2.55
C PRO A 281 16.48 7.44 2.34
N LEU A 282 17.44 6.57 2.06
CA LEU A 282 17.28 5.12 1.94
C LEU A 282 18.21 4.43 2.94
N ILE A 283 17.64 3.55 3.77
CA ILE A 283 18.41 2.60 4.58
C ILE A 283 17.87 1.21 4.33
N THR A 284 18.77 0.29 4.00
CA THR A 284 18.47 -1.11 3.74
C THR A 284 19.14 -2.00 4.80
N VAL A 285 18.36 -2.89 5.41
CA VAL A 285 18.82 -3.81 6.46
C VAL A 285 18.55 -5.25 6.04
N LEU A 286 19.55 -6.13 6.13
CA LEU A 286 19.39 -7.56 5.91
C LEU A 286 19.40 -8.29 7.26
N LEU A 287 18.33 -9.05 7.53
CA LEU A 287 18.25 -9.99 8.64
C LEU A 287 18.57 -11.39 8.12
N GLU A 288 19.74 -11.90 8.47
CA GLU A 288 20.20 -13.23 8.09
C GLU A 288 20.22 -14.19 9.29
N GLY A 289 20.12 -15.49 9.05
CA GLY A 289 20.25 -16.49 10.11
C GLY A 289 19.55 -17.81 9.76
N PRO A 290 19.61 -18.84 10.61
CA PRO A 290 18.97 -20.12 10.35
C PRO A 290 17.45 -20.04 10.15
N GLN A 291 16.87 -21.02 9.45
CA GLN A 291 15.42 -21.09 9.28
C GLN A 291 14.72 -21.23 10.64
N GLY A 292 13.60 -20.52 10.82
CA GLY A 292 12.79 -20.64 12.04
C GLY A 292 13.27 -19.82 13.24
N THR A 293 14.26 -18.93 13.09
CA THR A 293 14.72 -18.02 14.17
C THR A 293 13.87 -16.77 14.36
N GLY A 294 12.80 -16.59 13.57
CA GLY A 294 11.84 -15.48 13.75
C GLY A 294 12.20 -14.19 13.01
N LYS A 295 13.08 -14.24 12.00
CA LYS A 295 13.49 -13.06 11.18
C LYS A 295 12.30 -12.28 10.60
N THR A 296 11.35 -12.97 9.97
CA THR A 296 10.13 -12.36 9.40
C THR A 296 9.28 -11.68 10.48
N ALA A 297 9.12 -12.33 11.64
CA ALA A 297 8.38 -11.76 12.76
C ALA A 297 9.09 -10.51 13.33
N LEU A 298 10.43 -10.53 13.41
CA LEU A 298 11.23 -9.38 13.81
C LEU A 298 11.08 -8.22 12.81
N ALA A 299 11.19 -8.50 11.50
CA ALA A 299 11.00 -7.50 10.45
C ALA A 299 9.60 -6.87 10.50
N ALA A 300 8.55 -7.69 10.63
CA ALA A 300 7.18 -7.23 10.78
C ALA A 300 6.99 -6.37 12.04
N THR A 301 7.62 -6.75 13.16
CA THR A 301 7.57 -5.97 14.41
C THR A 301 8.19 -4.61 14.26
N VAL A 302 9.39 -4.54 13.68
CA VAL A 302 10.06 -3.27 13.40
C VAL A 302 9.23 -2.41 12.45
N ALA A 303 8.59 -3.02 11.46
CA ALA A 303 7.75 -2.32 10.51
C ALA A 303 6.49 -1.73 11.16
N ILE A 304 5.81 -2.48 12.05
CA ILE A 304 4.65 -1.98 12.82
C ILE A 304 5.08 -0.88 13.80
N GLU A 305 6.13 -1.12 14.60
CA GLU A 305 6.62 -0.19 15.61
C GLU A 305 7.17 1.12 15.01
N SER A 306 7.60 1.09 13.73
CA SER A 306 8.06 2.29 13.04
C SER A 306 6.99 3.38 13.00
N GLY A 307 5.71 3.00 13.01
CA GLY A 307 4.57 3.91 12.86
C GLY A 307 4.56 4.65 11.52
N PHE A 308 5.30 4.16 10.52
CA PHE A 308 5.36 4.80 9.20
C PHE A 308 4.00 4.70 8.52
N PRO A 309 3.63 5.69 7.70
CA PRO A 309 2.38 5.67 6.96
C PRO A 309 2.32 4.43 6.04
N PHE A 310 3.27 4.24 5.13
CA PHE A 310 3.22 3.10 4.22
C PHE A 310 4.04 1.92 4.74
N VAL A 311 3.40 0.78 4.95
CA VAL A 311 4.09 -0.48 5.26
C VAL A 311 3.60 -1.59 4.34
N LYS A 312 4.53 -2.28 3.68
CA LYS A 312 4.20 -3.39 2.77
C LYS A 312 5.19 -4.54 2.88
N VAL A 313 4.66 -5.76 2.95
CA VAL A 313 5.44 -7.00 2.85
C VAL A 313 5.41 -7.49 1.40
N VAL A 314 6.58 -7.82 0.89
CA VAL A 314 6.81 -8.51 -0.38
C VAL A 314 7.21 -9.93 -0.02
N SER A 315 6.25 -10.85 -0.12
CA SER A 315 6.48 -12.28 0.13
C SER A 315 6.24 -13.07 -1.15
N ALA A 316 7.03 -14.13 -1.34
CA ALA A 316 6.86 -15.07 -2.45
C ALA A 316 5.49 -15.77 -2.40
N GLU A 317 4.90 -15.91 -1.21
CA GLU A 317 3.57 -16.51 -1.01
C GLU A 317 2.46 -15.77 -1.77
N ALA A 318 2.54 -14.43 -1.82
CA ALA A 318 1.58 -13.61 -2.55
C ALA A 318 1.78 -13.64 -4.08
N MET A 319 2.89 -14.22 -4.55
CA MET A 319 3.29 -14.26 -5.96
C MET A 319 3.42 -15.68 -6.51
N VAL A 320 2.79 -16.65 -5.86
CA VAL A 320 2.77 -18.05 -6.31
C VAL A 320 2.11 -18.14 -7.70
N GLY A 321 2.78 -18.79 -8.64
CA GLY A 321 2.32 -18.96 -10.02
C GLY A 321 2.62 -17.79 -10.96
N TYR A 322 3.27 -16.72 -10.48
CA TYR A 322 3.64 -15.59 -11.31
C TYR A 322 4.86 -15.94 -12.18
N SER A 323 4.87 -15.44 -13.41
CA SER A 323 6.09 -15.44 -14.23
C SER A 323 7.13 -14.48 -13.66
N GLU A 324 8.40 -14.63 -14.04
CA GLU A 324 9.46 -13.73 -13.59
C GLU A 324 9.14 -12.26 -13.92
N ALA A 325 8.62 -11.99 -15.12
CA ALA A 325 8.22 -10.65 -15.53
C ALA A 325 7.09 -10.08 -14.65
N ALA A 326 6.09 -10.90 -14.30
CA ALA A 326 5.00 -10.49 -13.41
C ALA A 326 5.50 -10.22 -11.98
N LYS A 327 6.46 -11.01 -11.48
CA LYS A 327 7.13 -10.74 -10.19
C LYS A 327 7.86 -9.40 -10.23
N CYS A 328 8.69 -9.16 -11.24
CA CYS A 328 9.42 -7.89 -11.39
C CYS A 328 8.48 -6.68 -11.46
N GLN A 329 7.38 -6.78 -12.21
CA GLN A 329 6.38 -5.71 -12.28
C GLN A 329 5.70 -5.46 -10.93
N THR A 330 5.36 -6.54 -10.21
CA THR A 330 4.72 -6.43 -8.90
C THR A 330 5.65 -5.81 -7.86
N ILE A 331 6.91 -6.24 -7.81
CA ILE A 331 7.94 -5.68 -6.90
C ILE A 331 8.16 -4.21 -7.25
N SER A 332 8.37 -3.88 -8.53
CA SER A 332 8.57 -2.49 -8.97
C SER A 332 7.39 -1.59 -8.61
N LYS A 333 6.17 -2.07 -8.81
CA LYS A 333 4.95 -1.35 -8.42
C LYS A 333 4.90 -1.07 -6.91
N ILE A 334 5.30 -2.02 -6.07
CA ILE A 334 5.33 -1.83 -4.60
C ILE A 334 6.34 -0.73 -4.21
N PHE A 335 7.52 -0.72 -4.84
CA PHE A 335 8.50 0.36 -4.61
C PHE A 335 7.99 1.71 -5.11
N ASP A 336 7.35 1.75 -6.29
CA ASP A 336 6.77 2.97 -6.83
C ASP A 336 5.62 3.52 -5.95
N ASP A 337 4.81 2.64 -5.37
CA ASP A 337 3.79 3.00 -4.39
C ASP A 337 4.42 3.49 -3.08
N ALA A 338 5.52 2.89 -2.63
CA ALA A 338 6.27 3.34 -1.47
C ALA A 338 6.86 4.76 -1.64
N TYR A 339 7.27 5.12 -2.87
CA TYR A 339 7.75 6.47 -3.18
C TYR A 339 6.63 7.52 -3.12
N LYS A 340 5.36 7.13 -3.19
CA LYS A 340 4.19 8.03 -3.04
C LYS A 340 3.88 8.37 -1.59
N SER A 341 4.49 7.70 -0.61
CA SER A 341 4.42 8.04 0.81
C SER A 341 5.63 8.87 1.26
N PRO A 342 5.49 9.83 2.20
CA PRO A 342 6.62 10.56 2.77
C PRO A 342 7.60 9.66 3.53
N LEU A 343 7.07 8.68 4.26
CA LEU A 343 7.84 7.66 4.97
C LEU A 343 7.27 6.28 4.61
N SER A 344 8.12 5.35 4.24
CA SER A 344 7.70 4.00 3.86
C SER A 344 8.63 2.91 4.39
N VAL A 345 8.05 1.78 4.78
CA VAL A 345 8.77 0.54 5.11
C VAL A 345 8.38 -0.54 4.12
N ILE A 346 9.38 -1.17 3.52
CA ILE A 346 9.21 -2.37 2.71
C ILE A 346 9.89 -3.53 3.41
N VAL A 347 9.18 -4.62 3.63
CA VAL A 347 9.75 -5.89 4.11
C VAL A 347 9.85 -6.85 2.93
N LEU A 348 11.07 -7.24 2.56
CA LEU A 348 11.33 -8.31 1.59
C LEU A 348 11.48 -9.62 2.37
N ASP A 349 10.44 -10.45 2.34
CA ASP A 349 10.40 -11.71 3.07
C ASP A 349 11.00 -12.85 2.25
N GLU A 350 11.90 -13.62 2.87
CA GLU A 350 12.60 -14.78 2.28
C GLU A 350 13.10 -14.52 0.85
N ILE A 351 14.11 -13.65 0.73
CA ILE A 351 14.65 -13.19 -0.57
C ILE A 351 15.03 -14.36 -1.48
N GLU A 352 15.59 -15.45 -0.93
CA GLU A 352 15.90 -16.67 -1.67
C GLU A 352 14.68 -17.26 -2.39
N ARG A 353 13.48 -17.19 -1.80
CA ARG A 353 12.24 -17.67 -2.42
C ARG A 353 11.71 -16.70 -3.46
N LEU A 354 11.88 -15.39 -3.28
CA LEU A 354 11.56 -14.39 -4.31
C LEU A 354 12.39 -14.61 -5.57
N LEU A 355 13.65 -15.03 -5.41
CA LEU A 355 14.58 -15.36 -6.49
C LEU A 355 14.36 -16.75 -7.10
N ASP A 356 13.37 -17.53 -6.64
CA ASP A 356 13.18 -18.93 -7.03
C ASP A 356 14.46 -19.77 -6.88
N TYR A 357 15.25 -19.51 -5.84
CA TYR A 357 16.52 -20.19 -5.65
C TYR A 357 16.32 -21.68 -5.35
N VAL A 358 17.05 -22.52 -6.08
CA VAL A 358 17.10 -23.97 -5.87
C VAL A 358 18.56 -24.40 -5.76
N ALA A 359 18.92 -25.05 -4.65
CA ALA A 359 20.28 -25.51 -4.37
C ALA A 359 20.81 -26.56 -5.37
N ILE A 360 19.93 -27.30 -6.04
CA ILE A 360 20.32 -28.31 -7.03
C ILE A 360 20.64 -27.61 -8.37
N GLY A 361 21.94 -27.41 -8.62
CA GLY A 361 22.45 -26.83 -9.87
C GLY A 361 22.23 -25.30 -9.95
N PRO A 362 22.68 -24.55 -8.93
CA PRO A 362 22.15 -23.27 -8.43
C PRO A 362 21.34 -22.50 -9.47
N ARG A 363 20.04 -22.79 -9.55
CA ARG A 363 19.12 -22.08 -10.43
C ARG A 363 18.45 -20.97 -9.63
N PHE A 364 18.36 -19.80 -10.24
CA PHE A 364 17.65 -18.65 -9.71
C PHE A 364 17.19 -17.75 -10.85
N SER A 365 16.21 -16.91 -10.57
CA SER A 365 15.70 -15.93 -11.51
C SER A 365 16.63 -14.71 -11.58
N ASN A 366 17.47 -14.65 -12.60
CA ASN A 366 18.38 -13.50 -12.79
C ASN A 366 17.61 -12.19 -13.06
N THR A 367 16.45 -12.26 -13.71
CA THR A 367 15.61 -11.08 -13.99
C THR A 367 15.10 -10.45 -12.70
N VAL A 368 14.64 -11.26 -11.73
CA VAL A 368 14.22 -10.79 -10.40
C VAL A 368 15.42 -10.29 -9.59
N LEU A 369 16.56 -10.99 -9.66
CA LEU A 369 17.80 -10.57 -9.00
C LEU A 369 18.24 -9.17 -9.42
N GLN A 370 18.38 -8.93 -10.73
CA GLN A 370 18.78 -7.61 -11.24
C GLN A 370 17.77 -6.52 -10.88
N THR A 371 16.48 -6.85 -10.89
CA THR A 371 15.42 -5.92 -10.47
C THR A 371 15.61 -5.52 -9.00
N LEU A 372 15.86 -6.47 -8.10
CA LEU A 372 16.11 -6.19 -6.68
C LEU A 372 17.38 -5.37 -6.47
N LEU A 373 18.49 -5.69 -7.14
CA LEU A 373 19.75 -4.95 -7.04
C LEU A 373 19.59 -3.47 -7.44
N VAL A 374 18.78 -3.20 -8.47
CA VAL A 374 18.47 -1.83 -8.90
C VAL A 374 17.58 -1.13 -7.87
N LEU A 375 16.51 -1.78 -7.40
CA LEU A 375 15.56 -1.18 -6.46
C LEU A 375 16.17 -0.91 -5.09
N LEU A 376 17.07 -1.77 -4.60
CA LEU A 376 17.77 -1.58 -3.33
C LEU A 376 18.80 -0.44 -3.36
N LYS A 377 19.25 -0.02 -4.55
CA LYS A 377 20.18 1.11 -4.74
C LYS A 377 19.49 2.40 -5.17
N LYS A 378 18.26 2.32 -5.68
CA LYS A 378 17.51 3.46 -6.20
C LYS A 378 17.07 4.37 -5.04
N ALA A 379 17.65 5.56 -4.96
CA ALA A 379 17.24 6.55 -3.98
C ALA A 379 15.78 7.01 -4.23
N PRO A 380 14.98 7.19 -3.17
CA PRO A 380 13.63 7.72 -3.30
C PRO A 380 13.67 9.19 -3.77
N PRO A 381 12.57 9.70 -4.37
CA PRO A 381 12.45 11.11 -4.76
C PRO A 381 12.65 12.07 -3.58
N ALA A 382 13.01 13.33 -3.88
CA ALA A 382 13.29 14.35 -2.87
C ALA A 382 12.14 14.49 -1.85
N GLY A 383 12.49 14.53 -0.56
CA GLY A 383 11.53 14.63 0.54
C GLY A 383 10.80 13.33 0.90
N ARG A 384 11.12 12.21 0.25
CA ARG A 384 10.58 10.88 0.56
C ARG A 384 11.68 10.00 1.16
N ARG A 385 11.31 9.14 2.10
CA ARG A 385 12.26 8.28 2.80
C ARG A 385 11.76 6.85 2.86
N LEU A 386 12.68 5.93 2.64
CA LEU A 386 12.39 4.51 2.50
C LEU A 386 13.29 3.69 3.41
N PHE A 387 12.68 2.81 4.19
CA PHE A 387 13.36 1.79 4.97
C PHE A 387 13.05 0.42 4.39
N VAL A 388 14.08 -0.35 4.03
CA VAL A 388 13.88 -1.69 3.48
C VAL A 388 14.47 -2.71 4.44
N ILE A 389 13.69 -3.72 4.82
CA ILE A 389 14.16 -4.85 5.63
C ILE A 389 14.09 -6.10 4.77
N GLY A 390 15.22 -6.71 4.46
CA GLY A 390 15.31 -8.02 3.84
C GLY A 390 15.43 -9.12 4.89
N THR A 391 14.82 -10.27 4.66
CA THR A 391 15.05 -11.48 5.46
C THR A 391 15.57 -12.61 4.58
N THR A 392 16.52 -13.39 5.11
CA THR A 392 17.03 -14.57 4.42
C THR A 392 17.43 -15.68 5.39
N SER A 393 17.24 -16.92 4.96
CA SER A 393 17.77 -18.10 5.66
C SER A 393 19.09 -18.60 5.07
N LEU A 394 19.53 -18.07 3.93
CA LEU A 394 20.70 -18.51 3.18
C LEU A 394 21.68 -17.35 2.96
N GLY A 395 22.25 -16.82 4.05
CA GLY A 395 23.18 -15.67 4.01
C GLY A 395 24.34 -15.87 3.03
N MET A 396 25.03 -17.02 3.09
CA MET A 396 26.17 -17.32 2.21
C MET A 396 25.80 -17.25 0.72
N VAL A 397 24.62 -17.73 0.34
CA VAL A 397 24.17 -17.71 -1.07
C VAL A 397 23.93 -16.26 -1.52
N LEU A 398 23.34 -15.43 -0.66
CA LEU A 398 23.12 -14.02 -0.98
C LEU A 398 24.41 -13.20 -1.02
N GLU A 399 25.43 -13.61 -0.27
CA GLU A 399 26.79 -13.05 -0.37
C GLU A 399 27.43 -13.38 -1.73
N GLU A 400 27.34 -14.65 -2.18
CA GLU A 400 27.84 -15.07 -3.50
C GLU A 400 27.12 -14.37 -4.67
N MET A 401 25.87 -13.98 -4.48
CA MET A 401 25.06 -13.24 -5.47
C MET A 401 25.24 -11.72 -5.43
N ASP A 402 26.17 -11.19 -4.60
CA ASP A 402 26.37 -9.76 -4.32
C ASP A 402 25.13 -9.00 -3.80
N VAL A 403 24.06 -9.71 -3.43
CA VAL A 403 22.83 -9.11 -2.90
C VAL A 403 23.08 -8.59 -1.50
N ALA A 404 23.77 -9.35 -0.66
CA ALA A 404 24.04 -8.96 0.73
C ALA A 404 24.80 -7.62 0.82
N GLN A 405 25.74 -7.38 -0.10
CA GLN A 405 26.52 -6.14 -0.14
C GLN A 405 25.70 -4.91 -0.59
N THR A 406 24.52 -5.11 -1.18
CA THR A 406 23.62 -3.98 -1.50
C THR A 406 22.87 -3.46 -0.28
N PHE A 407 22.82 -4.24 0.80
CA PHE A 407 22.25 -3.78 2.06
C PHE A 407 23.26 -2.92 2.81
N ASN A 408 22.81 -1.82 3.41
CA ASN A 408 23.70 -0.95 4.21
C ASN A 408 24.15 -1.62 5.50
N VAL A 409 23.29 -2.45 6.09
CA VAL A 409 23.54 -3.14 7.36
C VAL A 409 23.07 -4.59 7.26
N ALA A 410 23.94 -5.53 7.59
CA ALA A 410 23.58 -6.94 7.78
C ALA A 410 23.58 -7.28 9.27
N MET A 411 22.53 -7.96 9.73
CA MET A 411 22.34 -8.34 11.13
C MET A 411 22.03 -9.83 11.23
N HIS A 412 22.78 -10.51 12.10
CA HIS A 412 22.64 -11.94 12.28
C HIS A 412 21.66 -12.31 13.41
N VAL A 413 20.61 -13.04 13.06
CA VAL A 413 19.60 -13.59 13.95
C VAL A 413 19.91 -15.06 14.21
N ALA A 414 20.72 -15.29 15.24
CA ALA A 414 21.14 -16.63 15.66
C ALA A 414 19.98 -17.45 16.25
N ALA A 415 20.16 -18.77 16.30
CA ALA A 415 19.30 -19.66 17.06
C ALA A 415 19.44 -19.44 18.58
N LEU A 416 18.46 -19.93 19.34
CA LEU A 416 18.39 -19.73 20.79
C LEU A 416 19.53 -20.50 21.47
N SER A 417 20.19 -19.82 22.40
CA SER A 417 21.06 -20.47 23.38
C SER A 417 20.23 -21.04 24.53
N SER A 418 20.81 -21.98 25.28
CA SER A 418 20.15 -22.60 26.44
C SER A 418 19.58 -21.58 27.45
N GLU A 419 20.31 -20.51 27.75
CA GLU A 419 19.85 -19.42 28.64
C GLU A 419 18.67 -18.63 28.04
N GLU A 420 18.68 -18.39 26.73
CA GLU A 420 17.59 -17.69 26.04
C GLU A 420 16.34 -18.57 25.92
N MET A 421 16.50 -19.88 25.72
CA MET A 421 15.39 -20.84 25.78
C MET A 421 14.74 -20.83 27.17
N LYS A 422 15.55 -20.76 28.23
CA LYS A 422 15.07 -20.62 29.61
C LYS A 422 14.18 -19.37 29.75
N SER A 423 14.64 -18.23 29.22
CA SER A 423 13.88 -16.97 29.22
C SER A 423 12.56 -17.08 28.45
N VAL A 424 12.56 -17.71 27.27
CA VAL A 424 11.34 -17.91 26.46
C VAL A 424 10.31 -18.78 27.18
N LEU A 425 10.73 -19.94 27.67
CA LEU A 425 9.84 -20.88 28.35
C LEU A 425 9.27 -20.30 29.65
N ALA A 426 10.06 -19.47 30.35
CA ALA A 426 9.61 -18.76 31.54
C ALA A 426 8.55 -17.70 31.20
N GLN A 427 8.76 -16.90 30.14
CA GLN A 427 7.78 -15.89 29.71
C GLN A 427 6.46 -16.51 29.23
N LEU A 428 6.52 -17.69 28.60
CA LEU A 428 5.33 -18.42 28.14
C LEU A 428 4.59 -19.16 29.27
N GLY A 429 5.10 -19.10 30.51
CA GLY A 429 4.48 -19.71 31.69
C GLY A 429 4.39 -21.24 31.59
N ALA A 430 5.33 -21.87 30.89
CA ALA A 430 5.21 -23.27 30.51
C ALA A 430 5.60 -24.27 31.61
N PHE A 431 6.56 -23.90 32.46
CA PHE A 431 7.14 -24.78 33.49
C PHE A 431 7.41 -24.01 34.80
N SER A 432 7.44 -24.73 35.93
CA SER A 432 7.92 -24.18 37.21
C SER A 432 9.46 -24.14 37.26
N GLY A 433 10.06 -23.33 38.14
CA GLY A 433 11.49 -23.01 38.10
C GLY A 433 12.47 -24.20 38.08
N GLN A 434 12.15 -25.30 38.77
CA GLN A 434 12.98 -26.52 38.75
C GLN A 434 12.74 -27.36 37.48
N GLU A 435 11.49 -27.44 37.02
CA GLU A 435 11.11 -28.14 35.79
C GLU A 435 11.70 -27.47 34.54
N LEU A 436 11.87 -26.15 34.60
CA LEU A 436 12.38 -25.34 33.50
C LEU A 436 13.85 -25.65 33.18
N GLU A 437 14.68 -25.92 34.19
CA GLU A 437 16.07 -26.32 33.98
C GLU A 437 16.17 -27.71 33.35
N VAL A 438 15.35 -28.65 33.79
CA VAL A 438 15.29 -30.00 33.22
C VAL A 438 14.80 -29.95 31.78
N ALA A 439 13.74 -29.18 31.50
CA ALA A 439 13.17 -29.04 30.17
C ALA A 439 14.17 -28.45 29.15
N VAL A 440 15.02 -27.51 29.56
CA VAL A 440 16.06 -26.90 28.70
C VAL A 440 17.20 -27.88 28.43
N GLN A 441 17.61 -28.69 29.43
CA GLN A 441 18.67 -29.69 29.25
C GLN A 441 18.31 -30.79 28.25
N GLU A 442 17.02 -31.10 28.09
CA GLU A 442 16.53 -32.08 27.12
C GLU A 442 16.56 -31.57 25.67
N ILE A 443 16.68 -30.25 25.46
CA ILE A 443 16.72 -29.64 24.14
C ILE A 443 18.16 -29.46 23.66
N LYS A 444 18.41 -29.74 22.38
CA LYS A 444 19.70 -29.43 21.75
C LYS A 444 19.92 -27.92 21.69
N ASP A 445 21.10 -27.48 22.12
CA ASP A 445 21.51 -26.08 22.01
C ASP A 445 21.49 -25.61 20.55
N GLY A 446 21.08 -24.36 20.30
CA GLY A 446 20.89 -23.85 18.95
C GLY A 446 19.56 -24.24 18.29
N THR A 447 18.53 -24.57 19.07
CA THR A 447 17.18 -24.80 18.54
C THR A 447 16.52 -23.48 18.10
N PRO A 448 15.93 -23.38 16.89
CA PRO A 448 15.22 -22.18 16.45
C PRO A 448 13.91 -21.93 17.23
N ILE A 449 13.52 -20.67 17.42
CA ILE A 449 12.33 -20.29 18.21
C ILE A 449 11.02 -20.91 17.67
N LYS A 450 10.81 -20.97 16.35
CA LYS A 450 9.62 -21.61 15.78
C LYS A 450 9.54 -23.10 16.13
N LYS A 451 10.68 -23.80 16.19
CA LYS A 451 10.74 -25.21 16.59
C LYS A 451 10.44 -25.37 18.08
N LEU A 452 10.94 -24.48 18.92
CA LEU A 452 10.63 -24.46 20.35
C LEU A 452 9.13 -24.27 20.62
N LEU A 453 8.50 -23.31 19.92
CA LEU A 453 7.05 -23.07 20.02
C LEU A 453 6.22 -24.27 19.55
N LEU A 454 6.64 -24.94 18.47
CA LEU A 454 5.99 -26.17 18.00
C LEU A 454 6.05 -27.29 19.04
N LEU A 455 7.23 -27.51 19.66
CA LEU A 455 7.39 -28.53 20.70
C LEU A 455 6.47 -28.24 21.90
N LEU A 456 6.34 -26.97 22.25
CA LEU A 456 5.48 -26.50 23.34
C LEU A 456 4.01 -26.74 23.04
N ASP A 457 3.56 -26.43 21.82
CA ASP A 457 2.18 -26.63 21.39
C ASP A 457 1.82 -28.13 21.33
N LEU A 458 2.73 -28.97 20.82
CA LEU A 458 2.56 -30.43 20.84
C LEU A 458 2.48 -30.99 22.27
N ALA A 459 3.27 -30.46 23.20
CA ALA A 459 3.23 -30.88 24.59
C ALA A 459 1.95 -30.43 25.32
N ARG A 460 1.31 -29.34 24.85
CA ARG A 460 0.00 -28.84 25.33
C ARG A 460 -1.20 -29.60 24.75
N GLN A 461 -1.02 -30.38 23.69
CA GLN A 461 -2.14 -31.13 23.10
C GLN A 461 -2.87 -32.02 24.13
N GLY A 462 -4.19 -31.85 24.18
CA GLY A 462 -5.09 -32.55 25.10
C GLY A 462 -5.22 -31.90 26.49
N GLN A 463 -4.71 -30.69 26.70
CA GLN A 463 -5.06 -29.83 27.85
C GLN A 463 -6.12 -28.81 27.42
N GLY A 464 -6.93 -28.30 28.37
CA GLY A 464 -7.90 -27.23 28.07
C GLY A 464 -7.20 -25.94 27.66
N GLU A 465 -7.83 -25.09 26.84
CA GLU A 465 -7.26 -23.84 26.31
C GLU A 465 -6.74 -22.86 27.40
N GLU A 466 -7.14 -23.05 28.67
CA GLU A 466 -6.73 -22.21 29.81
C GLU A 466 -5.51 -22.75 30.60
N GLU A 467 -5.02 -23.96 30.35
CA GLU A 467 -3.84 -24.50 31.06
C GLU A 467 -2.53 -24.12 30.35
N THR A 468 -1.81 -23.13 30.89
CA THR A 468 -0.51 -22.71 30.33
C THR A 468 0.65 -23.66 30.69
N ALA A 469 0.49 -24.44 31.76
CA ALA A 469 1.51 -25.31 32.33
C ALA A 469 1.55 -26.68 31.64
N VAL A 470 2.76 -27.10 31.25
CA VAL A 470 3.02 -28.35 30.53
C VAL A 470 3.60 -29.40 31.49
N PRO A 471 3.02 -30.61 31.57
CA PRO A 471 3.62 -31.68 32.36
C PRO A 471 4.97 -32.11 31.78
N LEU A 472 6.00 -32.16 32.63
CA LEU A 472 7.37 -32.51 32.19
C LEU A 472 7.45 -33.88 31.51
N ALA A 473 6.65 -34.86 31.97
CA ALA A 473 6.60 -36.18 31.34
C ALA A 473 6.09 -36.16 29.88
N LYS A 474 5.16 -35.26 29.54
CA LYS A 474 4.69 -35.07 28.16
C LYS A 474 5.76 -34.39 27.32
N TRP A 475 6.43 -33.38 27.89
CA TRP A 475 7.52 -32.67 27.24
C TRP A 475 8.67 -33.60 26.83
N THR A 476 9.17 -34.41 27.77
CA THR A 476 10.23 -35.38 27.52
C THR A 476 9.81 -36.39 26.44
N LYS A 477 8.55 -36.84 26.46
CA LYS A 477 8.02 -37.77 25.45
C LYS A 477 8.01 -37.15 24.04
N VAL A 478 7.53 -35.90 23.92
CA VAL A 478 7.50 -35.18 22.63
C VAL A 478 8.91 -34.95 22.09
N ILE A 479 9.86 -34.59 22.95
CA ILE A 479 11.26 -34.44 22.55
C ILE A 479 11.85 -35.78 22.08
N GLN A 480 11.60 -36.88 22.79
CA GLN A 480 12.07 -38.21 22.38
C GLN A 480 11.47 -38.64 21.03
N ASP A 481 10.17 -38.48 20.85
CA ASP A 481 9.46 -38.86 19.63
C ASP A 481 9.95 -38.05 18.40
N LEU A 482 10.32 -36.77 18.58
CA LEU A 482 10.77 -35.88 17.50
C LEU A 482 12.30 -35.82 17.32
N SER A 483 13.08 -36.30 18.29
CA SER A 483 14.55 -36.37 18.21
C SER A 483 15.06 -37.66 17.55
N LEU A 484 14.18 -38.64 17.34
CA LEU A 484 14.41 -39.88 16.58
C LEU A 484 14.28 -39.71 15.05
N GLY A 485 14.04 -38.49 14.55
CA GLY A 485 13.90 -38.15 13.13
C GLY A 485 15.15 -37.52 12.51
#